data_AF-A0A651ER16-F1
#
_entry.id   AF-A0A651ER16-F1
#
_cell.length_a   1.000
_cell.length_b   1.000
_cell.length_c   1.000
_cell.angle_alpha   90.00
_cell.angle_beta   90.00
_cell.angle_gamma   90.00
#
_symmetry.space_group_name_H-M   'P 1'
#
loop_
_entity.id
_entity.type
_entity.pdbx_description
1 polymer ?
#
loop_
_entity_poly.entity_id
_entity_poly.type
_entity_poly.pdbx_seq_one_letter_code
_entity_poly.pdbx_strand_id
1 'polypeptide(L)' 'AEIIAFHEANGVMVANPHVVTLEEGSRHKRAEADQMGFKREVDPFGLLNPGKMATYRPVSA' A
#
# COMPACT_ATOMS: atom_id res chain seq x y z
N ALA A 1 14.14 3.65 -10.45
CA ALA A 1 13.29 2.60 -11.03
C ALA A 1 14.11 1.50 -11.70
N GLU A 2 15.08 1.80 -12.57
CA GLU A 2 15.89 0.81 -13.30
C GLU A 2 16.52 -0.28 -12.42
N ILE A 3 17.28 0.11 -11.37
CA ILE A 3 17.93 -0.85 -10.47
C ILE A 3 16.91 -1.74 -9.75
N ILE A 4 15.80 -1.16 -9.28
CA ILE A 4 14.73 -1.91 -8.60
C ILE A 4 14.11 -2.93 -9.56
N ALA A 5 13.78 -2.50 -10.79
CA ALA A 5 13.20 -3.36 -11.81
C ALA A 5 14.15 -4.51 -12.21
N PHE A 6 15.45 -4.23 -12.30
CA PHE A 6 16.46 -5.26 -12.55
C PHE A 6 16.46 -6.35 -11.46
N HIS A 7 16.39 -5.96 -10.18
CA HIS A 7 16.33 -6.93 -9.08
C HIS A 7 15.04 -7.76 -9.14
N GLU A 8 13.89 -7.12 -9.34
CA GLU A 8 12.60 -7.79 -9.43
C GLU A 8 12.52 -8.77 -10.61
N ALA A 9 13.08 -8.40 -11.77
CA ALA A 9 13.18 -9.29 -12.93
C ALA A 9 14.05 -10.54 -12.69
N ASN A 10 14.94 -10.50 -11.69
CA ASN A 10 15.78 -11.61 -11.27
C ASN A 10 15.25 -12.31 -10.00
N GLY A 11 13.98 -12.08 -9.64
CA GLY A 11 13.32 -12.74 -8.50
C GLY A 11 13.67 -12.15 -7.13
N VAL A 12 14.38 -11.01 -7.09
CA VAL A 12 14.69 -10.30 -5.84
C VAL A 12 13.68 -9.17 -5.65
N MET A 13 12.66 -9.43 -4.84
CA MET A 13 11.60 -8.46 -4.57
C MET A 13 12.11 -7.32 -3.67
N VAL A 14 11.90 -6.06 -4.07
CA VAL A 14 12.37 -4.89 -3.32
C VAL A 14 11.20 -4.14 -2.71
N ALA A 15 11.27 -3.87 -1.41
CA ALA A 15 10.40 -2.87 -0.79
C ALA A 15 10.90 -1.49 -1.19
N ASN A 16 10.19 -0.81 -2.09
CA ASN A 16 10.65 0.45 -2.69
C ASN A 16 10.61 1.58 -1.63
N PRO A 17 11.76 2.14 -1.21
CA PRO A 17 11.80 3.18 -0.18
C PRO A 17 11.55 4.58 -0.74
N HIS A 18 11.44 4.74 -2.06
CA HIS A 18 11.32 6.02 -2.76
C HIS A 18 9.88 6.38 -3.13
N VAL A 19 8.91 5.74 -2.49
CA VAL A 19 7.47 5.98 -2.68
C VAL A 19 6.82 6.19 -1.33
N VAL A 20 5.65 6.82 -1.33
CA VAL A 20 4.99 7.27 -0.10
C VAL A 20 3.75 6.47 0.27
N THR A 21 3.25 5.63 -0.64
CA THR A 21 2.05 4.81 -0.48
C THR A 21 2.39 3.37 -0.08
N LEU A 22 1.47 2.71 0.63
CA LEU A 22 1.66 1.32 1.06
C LEU A 22 1.72 0.38 -0.15
N GLU A 23 0.81 0.58 -1.10
CA GLU A 23 0.71 -0.27 -2.29
C GLU A 23 1.95 -0.19 -3.16
N GLU A 24 2.59 0.97 -3.27
CA GLU A 24 3.81 1.09 -4.08
C GLU A 24 5.05 0.62 -3.34
N GLY A 25 5.12 0.81 -2.01
CA GLY A 25 6.30 0.49 -1.21
C GLY A 25 6.40 -0.97 -0.80
N SER A 26 5.27 -1.66 -0.60
CA SER A 26 5.21 -3.06 -0.12
C SER A 26 4.37 -3.96 -1.03
N ARG A 27 4.55 -3.83 -2.34
CA ARG A 27 3.81 -4.57 -3.39
C ARG A 27 3.76 -6.08 -3.16
N HIS A 28 4.84 -6.63 -2.62
CA HIS A 28 5.11 -8.07 -2.53
C HIS A 28 4.82 -8.65 -1.14
N LYS A 29 4.50 -7.79 -0.16
CA LYS A 29 4.11 -8.19 1.20
C LYS A 29 2.73 -7.66 1.50
N ARG A 30 1.72 -8.49 1.26
CA ARG A 30 0.35 -8.25 1.73
C ARG A 30 0.03 -9.23 2.86
N ALA A 31 -0.66 -8.76 3.88
CA ALA A 31 -1.23 -9.67 4.87
C ALA A 31 -2.42 -10.39 4.23
N GLU A 32 -2.59 -11.68 4.55
CA GLU A 32 -3.80 -12.45 4.20
C GLU A 32 -4.96 -12.03 5.10
N ALA A 33 -5.37 -10.77 5.02
CA ALA A 33 -6.44 -10.19 5.81
C ALA A 33 -7.19 -9.15 4.98
N ASP A 34 -8.47 -8.93 5.30
CA ASP A 34 -9.26 -7.85 4.70
C ASP A 34 -8.86 -6.48 5.26
N GLN A 35 -7.71 -5.98 4.80
CA GLN A 35 -7.19 -4.67 5.21
C GLN A 35 -8.15 -3.53 4.82
N MET A 36 -8.91 -3.70 3.74
CA MET A 36 -9.85 -2.70 3.24
C MET A 36 -11.11 -2.65 4.08
N GLY A 37 -11.69 -3.81 4.41
CA GLY A 37 -12.81 -3.91 5.35
C GLY A 37 -12.43 -3.38 6.72
N PHE A 38 -11.26 -3.76 7.23
CA PHE A 38 -10.75 -3.25 8.51
C PHE A 38 -10.60 -1.72 8.48
N LYS A 39 -9.99 -1.14 7.43
CA LYS A 39 -9.85 0.32 7.33
C LYS A 39 -11.20 1.03 7.21
N ARG A 40 -12.19 0.44 6.54
CA ARG A 40 -13.56 0.99 6.48
C ARG A 40 -14.22 1.02 7.87
N GLU A 41 -13.99 -0.01 8.68
CA GLU A 41 -14.52 -0.10 10.05
C GLU A 41 -13.87 0.94 10.98
N VAL A 42 -12.54 1.05 10.96
CA VAL A 42 -11.80 1.88 11.95
C VAL A 42 -11.55 3.32 11.50
N ASP A 43 -11.71 3.62 10.21
CA ASP A 43 -11.48 4.94 9.63
C ASP A 43 -12.52 5.32 8.55
N PRO A 44 -13.83 5.30 8.87
CA PRO A 44 -14.89 5.51 7.88
C PRO A 44 -14.84 6.89 7.19
N PHE A 45 -14.22 7.89 7.81
CA PHE A 45 -14.03 9.23 7.28
C PHE A 45 -12.67 9.45 6.57
N GLY A 46 -11.75 8.47 6.64
CA GLY A 46 -10.44 8.56 6.00
C GLY A 46 -9.47 9.58 6.62
N LEU A 47 -9.60 9.83 7.91
CA LEU A 47 -8.80 10.81 8.65
C LEU A 47 -7.48 10.21 9.15
N LEU A 48 -7.38 8.88 9.23
CA LEU A 48 -6.15 8.21 9.66
C LEU A 48 -5.16 8.13 8.50
N ASN A 49 -4.25 9.12 8.47
CA ASN A 49 -3.12 9.25 7.56
C ASN A 49 -3.53 9.22 6.06
N PRO A 50 -4.30 10.23 5.61
CA PRO A 50 -4.83 10.28 4.25
C PRO A 50 -3.70 10.24 3.21
N GLY A 51 -3.96 9.56 2.10
CA GLY A 51 -3.01 9.39 0.99
C GLY A 51 -1.99 8.26 1.16
N LYS A 52 -1.84 7.66 2.35
CA LYS A 52 -0.95 6.49 2.51
C LYS A 52 -1.46 5.21 1.86
N MET A 53 -2.76 5.01 1.87
CA MET A 53 -3.42 3.94 1.11
C MET A 53 -4.07 4.58 -0.12
N ALA A 54 -3.42 4.46 -1.27
CA ALA A 54 -3.86 5.11 -2.51
C ALA A 54 -5.25 4.64 -2.96
N THR A 55 -5.56 3.38 -2.66
CA THR A 55 -6.83 2.73 -3.03
C THR A 55 -7.97 2.97 -2.05
N TYR A 56 -7.68 3.54 -0.86
CA TYR A 56 -8.72 3.79 0.13
C TYR A 56 -9.65 4.93 -0.29
N ARG A 57 -10.95 4.73 -0.07
CA ARG A 57 -11.99 5.75 -0.22
C ARG A 57 -12.82 5.75 1.07
N PRO A 58 -13.01 6.91 1.72
CA PRO A 58 -13.89 7.01 2.87
C PRO A 58 -15.30 6.53 2.52
N VAL A 59 -15.97 5.94 3.50
CA VAL A 59 -17.35 5.44 3.36
C VAL A 59 -18.36 6.54 3.69
N SER A 60 -18.00 7.44 4.60
CA SER A 60 -18.88 8.47 5.16
C SER A 60 -18.50 9.89 4.73
N ALA A 61 -17.79 10.05 3.60
CA ALA A 61 -17.43 11.36 3.05
C ALA A 61 -18.57 11.98 2.22
#